data_AF-H9C5A6-F1
#
_entry.id   AF-H9C5A6-F1
#
_cell.length_a   1.000
_cell.length_b   1.000
_cell.length_c   1.000
_cell.angle_alpha   90.00
_cell.angle_beta   90.00
_cell.angle_gamma   90.00
#
_symmetry.space_group_name_H-M   'P 1'
#
loop_
_entity.id
_entity.type
_entity.pdbx_description
1 polymer ?
#
loop_
_entity_poly.entity_id
_entity_poly.type
_entity_poly.pdbx_seq_one_letter_code
_entity_poly.pdbx_strand_id
1 'polypeptide(L)' 'MFEVYDAKLKSASLPVPDLCAVYTVQVRCKRLDGLGYWSNWSTPAHTVVMDVK' A
#
# COMPACT_ATOMS: atom_id res chain seq x y z
N MET A 1 -2.43 -19.03 7.84
CA MET A 1 -1.93 -17.64 7.73
C MET A 1 -0.44 -17.75 7.43
N PHE A 2 0.00 -17.50 6.20
CA PHE A 2 1.43 -17.56 5.86
C PHE A 2 2.04 -16.20 6.20
N GLU A 3 2.58 -16.07 7.41
CA GLU A 3 3.36 -14.89 7.78
C GLU A 3 4.77 -15.05 7.20
N VAL A 4 5.10 -14.18 6.24
CA VAL A 4 6.46 -14.08 5.69
C VAL A 4 7.28 -13.27 6.70
N TYR A 5 8.07 -13.97 7.51
CA TYR A 5 8.81 -13.45 8.66
C TYR A 5 10.00 -12.53 8.31
N ASP A 6 10.25 -12.27 7.02
CA ASP A 6 11.42 -11.48 6.57
C ASP A 6 11.12 -10.63 5.32
N ALA A 7 9.94 -10.01 5.27
CA ALA A 7 9.72 -8.91 4.34
C ALA A 7 10.20 -7.63 5.03
N LYS A 8 11.48 -7.26 4.86
CA LYS A 8 11.99 -5.90 5.15
C LYS A 8 10.95 -4.89 4.70
N LEU A 9 10.17 -4.34 5.65
CA LEU A 9 8.90 -3.65 5.38
C LEU A 9 9.11 -2.60 4.28
N LYS A 10 8.61 -2.89 3.08
CA LYS A 10 8.68 -1.95 1.96
C LYS A 10 7.54 -0.96 2.15
N SER A 11 7.84 0.14 2.83
CA SER A 11 6.92 1.27 2.96
C SER A 11 7.13 2.28 1.83
N ALA A 12 6.07 2.97 1.45
CA ALA A 12 6.11 4.16 0.62
C ALA A 12 5.28 5.26 1.28
N SER A 13 5.73 6.52 1.18
CA SER A 13 4.98 7.69 1.62
C SER A 13 4.43 8.43 0.40
N LEU A 14 3.20 8.93 0.51
CA LEU A 14 2.55 9.77 -0.48
C LEU A 14 2.11 11.06 0.21
N PRO A 15 2.32 12.25 -0.40
CA PRO A 15 1.74 13.48 0.12
C PRO A 15 0.21 13.39 0.13
N VAL A 16 -0.40 13.86 1.20
CA VAL A 16 -1.85 13.94 1.35
C VAL A 16 -2.30 15.32 0.86
N PRO A 17 -3.04 15.43 -0.27
CA PRO A 17 -3.47 16.71 -0.80
C PRO A 17 -4.65 17.34 -0.05
N ASP A 18 -5.50 16.55 0.60
CA ASP A 18 -6.73 17.00 1.28
C ASP A 18 -6.88 16.30 2.64
N LEU A 19 -7.06 17.08 3.70
CA LEU A 19 -7.12 16.58 5.08
C LEU A 19 -8.53 16.11 5.45
N CYS A 20 -9.55 16.57 4.73
CA CYS A 20 -10.94 16.24 4.99
C CYS A 20 -11.47 15.11 4.09
N ALA A 21 -10.58 14.43 3.38
CA ALA A 21 -10.92 13.33 2.47
C ALA A 21 -10.62 11.96 3.10
N VAL A 22 -11.45 10.97 2.72
CA VAL A 22 -11.20 9.56 3.01
C VAL A 22 -10.33 8.98 1.90
N TYR A 23 -9.15 8.47 2.27
CA TYR A 23 -8.23 7.84 1.33
C TYR A 23 -8.42 6.34 1.31
N THR A 24 -8.47 5.78 0.11
CA THR A 24 -8.43 4.33 -0.10
C THR A 24 -7.09 3.95 -0.74
N VAL A 25 -6.33 3.10 -0.06
CA VAL A 25 -5.00 2.65 -0.50
C VAL A 25 -5.05 1.16 -0.81
N GLN A 26 -4.45 0.77 -1.94
CA GLN A 26 -4.26 -0.62 -2.34
C GLN A 26 -2.82 -0.82 -2.82
N VAL A 27 -2.28 -2.01 -2.57
CA VAL A 27 -0.94 -2.40 -3.02
C VAL A 27 -1.03 -3.60 -3.95
N ARG A 28 -0.10 -3.70 -4.88
CA ARG A 28 0.10 -4.88 -5.72
C ARG A 28 1.60 -5.09 -5.96
N CYS A 29 1.97 -6.34 -6.20
CA CYS A 29 3.37 -6.71 -6.38
C CYS A 29 3.59 -7.26 -7.79
N LYS A 30 4.81 -7.08 -8.28
CA LYS A 30 5.30 -7.73 -9.49
C LYS A 30 6.72 -8.20 -9.21
N ARG A 31 7.06 -9.38 -9.73
CA ARG A 31 8.44 -9.86 -9.67
C ARG A 31 9.35 -8.96 -10.50
N LEU A 32 10.51 -8.62 -9.94
CA LEU A 32 11.56 -7.90 -10.66
C LEU A 32 12.21 -8.82 -11.71
N ASP A 33 12.21 -10.12 -11.46
CA ASP A 33 12.72 -11.19 -12.31
C ASP A 33 11.58 -12.02 -12.92
N GLY A 34 11.68 -12.37 -14.21
CA GLY A 34 10.72 -13.24 -14.90
C GLY A 34 9.54 -12.52 -15.55
N LEU A 35 8.47 -13.27 -15.81
CA LEU A 35 7.30 -12.82 -16.57
C LEU A 35 6.62 -11.65 -15.83
N GLY A 36 6.75 -10.45 -16.38
CA GLY A 36 6.47 -9.19 -15.70
C GLY A 36 4.99 -8.86 -15.47
N TYR A 37 4.20 -9.82 -15.05
CA TYR A 37 2.81 -9.66 -14.66
C TYR A 37 2.68 -9.12 -13.23
N TRP A 38 1.64 -8.34 -13.00
CA TRP A 38 1.27 -7.85 -11.68
C TRP A 38 0.36 -8.87 -10.99
N SER A 39 0.46 -8.94 -9.66
CA SER A 39 -0.55 -9.59 -8.85
C SER A 39 -1.88 -8.85 -8.93
N ASN A 40 -2.93 -9.51 -8.45
CA ASN A 40 -4.15 -8.81 -8.09
C ASN A 40 -3.86 -7.73 -7.02
N TRP A 41 -4.73 -6.72 -6.97
CA TRP A 41 -4.71 -5.71 -5.92
C TRP A 41 -5.03 -6.34 -4.56
N SER A 42 -4.42 -5.78 -3.52
CA SER A 42 -4.77 -6.11 -2.14
C SER A 42 -6.21 -5.68 -1.80
N THR A 43 -6.70 -6.14 -0.66
CA THR A 43 -7.89 -5.55 -0.06
C THR A 43 -7.66 -4.04 0.17
N PRO A 44 -8.67 -3.20 -0.09
CA PRO A 44 -8.56 -1.76 0.14
C PRO A 44 -8.41 -1.46 1.63
N ALA A 45 -7.49 -0.54 1.95
CA ALA A 45 -7.37 0.06 3.27
C ALA A 45 -7.93 1.48 3.22
N HIS A 46 -8.86 1.79 4.12
CA HIS A 46 -9.47 3.12 4.21
C HIS A 46 -8.88 3.87 5.38
N THR A 47 -8.48 5.12 5.17
CA THR A 47 -7.90 5.98 6.21
C THR A 47 -8.40 7.40 6.10
N VAL A 48 -8.55 8.06 7.24
CA VAL A 48 -8.89 9.48 7.36
C VAL A 48 -7.66 10.19 7.89
N VAL A 49 -7.29 11.32 7.29
CA VAL A 49 -6.13 12.09 7.75
C VAL A 49 -6.59 13.01 8.88
N MET A 50 -6.37 12.55 10.12
CA MET A 50 -6.93 13.19 11.30
C MET A 50 -5.98 14.17 12.00
N ASP A 51 -4.70 14.21 11.62
CA ASP A 51 -3.69 15.04 12.29
C ASP A 51 -2.81 15.76 11.28
N VAL A 52 -2.79 17.09 11.37
CA VAL A 52 -1.85 17.96 10.66
C VAL A 52 -1.29 18.92 11.70
N LYS A 53 0.02 18.80 11.93
CA LYS A 53 0.76 19.62 12.88
C LYS A 53 1.26 20.91 12.25
#